data_AF-A0A3C0KB19-F1
#
_entry.id   AF-A0A3C0KB19-F1
#
_cell.length_a   1.000
_cell.length_b   1.000
_cell.length_c   1.000
_cell.angle_alpha   90.00
_cell.angle_beta   90.00
_cell.angle_gamma   90.00
#
_symmetry.space_group_name_H-M   'P 1'
#
loop_
_entity.id
_entity.type
_entity.pdbx_description
1 polymer ?
#
loop_
_entity_poly.entity_id
_entity_poly.type
_entity_poly.pdbx_seq_one_letter_code
_entity_poly.pdbx_strand_id
1 'polypeptide(L)'
;LGGGIYFFMQAWKRSEKVQMFMDRLLLKLPIFGILVDKSVVARWTRTLSTMFAAGVPLVEALDSVGGASGNSVYAKATEKIQQEVSTGTSLTVAMNNANLFPSMVLQMCAIGEESGSIDHMLGKAADFYESEVDDMVAGISSLMEPIIIVVLGTIIGGIVVSMYLPIFKLGQVV
;
A
#
# COMPACT_ATOMS: atom_id res chain seq x y z
N LEU A 1 -11.27 -24.54 2.39
CA LEU A 1 -10.41 -23.33 2.36
C LEU A 1 -10.85 -22.32 1.29
N GLY A 2 -11.13 -22.73 0.03
CA GLY A 2 -11.52 -21.79 -1.05
C GLY A 2 -12.84 -21.02 -0.85
N GLY A 3 -13.84 -21.61 -0.21
CA GLY A 3 -15.15 -20.94 -0.01
C GLY A 3 -15.10 -19.74 0.95
N GLY A 4 -14.28 -19.80 2.00
CA GLY A 4 -14.08 -18.67 2.92
C GLY A 4 -13.33 -17.51 2.28
N ILE A 5 -12.32 -17.82 1.45
CA ILE A 5 -11.55 -16.83 0.68
C ILE A 5 -12.44 -16.14 -0.36
N TYR A 6 -13.33 -16.88 -1.02
CA TYR A 6 -14.28 -16.32 -1.99
C TYR A 6 -15.32 -15.41 -1.32
N PHE A 7 -15.93 -15.85 -0.22
CA PHE A 7 -16.86 -15.02 0.56
C PHE A 7 -16.19 -13.78 1.15
N PHE A 8 -14.94 -13.90 1.58
CA PHE A 8 -14.14 -12.79 2.09
C PHE A 8 -13.81 -11.78 0.99
N MET A 9 -13.34 -12.23 -0.19
CA MET A 9 -13.11 -11.35 -1.34
C MET A 9 -14.40 -10.68 -1.83
N GLN A 10 -15.53 -11.40 -1.79
CA GLN A 10 -16.82 -10.84 -2.20
C GLN A 10 -17.38 -9.86 -1.18
N ALA A 11 -17.17 -10.09 0.12
CA ALA A 11 -17.50 -9.14 1.18
C ALA A 11 -16.61 -7.89 1.13
N TRP A 12 -15.33 -8.04 0.76
CA TRP A 12 -14.38 -6.94 0.60
C TRP A 12 -14.76 -6.02 -0.55
N LYS A 13 -15.15 -6.55 -1.72
CA LYS A 13 -15.61 -5.74 -2.86
C LYS A 13 -16.99 -5.10 -2.66
N ARG A 14 -17.82 -5.60 -1.74
CA ARG A 14 -19.23 -5.21 -1.63
C ARG A 14 -19.52 -4.28 -0.45
N SER A 15 -18.63 -4.15 0.52
CA SER A 15 -18.84 -3.34 1.72
C SER A 15 -17.68 -2.40 1.98
N GLU A 16 -17.92 -1.09 1.80
CA GLU A 16 -16.97 -0.04 2.18
C GLU A 16 -16.52 -0.16 3.65
N LYS A 17 -17.40 -0.62 4.55
CA LYS A 17 -17.05 -0.82 5.96
C LYS A 17 -16.03 -1.95 6.16
N VAL A 18 -16.12 -3.02 5.37
CA VAL A 18 -15.17 -4.14 5.42
C VAL A 18 -13.84 -3.72 4.80
N GLN A 19 -13.89 -2.97 3.69
CA GLN A 19 -12.71 -2.38 3.08
C GLN A 19 -11.98 -1.44 4.06
N MET A 20 -12.69 -0.54 4.74
CA MET A 20 -12.13 0.34 5.78
C MET A 20 -11.51 -0.42 6.95
N PHE A 21 -12.16 -1.50 7.39
CA PHE A 21 -11.63 -2.31 8.48
C PHE A 21 -10.36 -3.07 8.06
N MET A 22 -10.32 -3.62 6.84
CA MET A 22 -9.14 -4.31 6.31
C MET A 22 -8.01 -3.36 5.96
N ASP A 23 -8.29 -2.21 5.37
CA ASP A 23 -7.28 -1.18 5.10
C ASP A 23 -6.62 -0.75 6.42
N ARG A 24 -7.41 -0.54 7.49
CA ARG A 24 -6.90 -0.19 8.82
C ARG A 24 -6.15 -1.35 9.51
N LEU A 25 -6.50 -2.61 9.22
CA LEU A 25 -5.83 -3.79 9.77
C LEU A 25 -4.50 -4.04 9.04
N LEU A 26 -4.48 -3.93 7.71
CA LEU A 26 -3.29 -4.09 6.87
C LEU A 26 -2.23 -3.05 7.22
N LEU A 27 -2.64 -1.80 7.48
CA LEU A 27 -1.74 -0.75 7.97
C LEU A 27 -1.10 -1.06 9.34
N LYS A 28 -1.66 -1.99 10.13
CA LYS A 28 -1.09 -2.41 11.43
C LYS A 28 -0.15 -3.61 11.34
N LEU A 29 0.01 -4.24 10.17
CA LEU A 29 0.98 -5.31 9.98
C LEU A 29 2.37 -4.71 9.67
N PRO A 30 3.40 -5.01 10.46
CA PRO A 30 4.66 -4.24 10.48
C PRO A 30 5.48 -4.28 9.17
N ILE A 31 5.23 -5.24 8.28
CA ILE A 31 5.96 -5.37 7.00
C ILE A 31 5.08 -4.95 5.81
N PHE A 32 3.83 -5.40 5.78
CA PHE A 32 2.90 -5.08 4.69
C PHE A 32 2.27 -3.68 4.81
N GLY A 33 2.12 -3.15 6.03
CA GLY A 33 1.51 -1.84 6.26
C GLY A 33 2.32 -0.69 5.66
N ILE A 34 3.64 -0.71 5.81
CA ILE A 34 4.54 0.32 5.25
C ILE A 34 4.54 0.26 3.72
N LEU A 35 4.59 -0.95 3.14
CA LEU A 35 4.54 -1.13 1.69
C LEU A 35 3.22 -0.61 1.11
N VAL A 36 2.10 -0.99 1.73
CA VAL A 36 0.78 -0.55 1.30
C VAL A 36 0.66 0.97 1.41
N ASP A 37 1.08 1.56 2.52
CA ASP A 37 1.04 3.02 2.70
C ASP A 37 1.86 3.75 1.64
N LYS A 38 3.13 3.38 1.43
CA LYS A 38 3.97 3.95 0.37
C LYS A 38 3.38 3.77 -1.03
N SER A 39 2.80 2.60 -1.32
CA SER A 39 2.15 2.33 -2.61
C SER A 39 0.90 3.19 -2.85
N VAL A 40 0.16 3.50 -1.78
CA VAL A 40 -1.01 4.38 -1.85
C VAL A 40 -0.57 5.81 -2.08
N VAL A 41 0.44 6.28 -1.36
CA VAL A 41 1.05 7.61 -1.57
C VAL A 41 1.55 7.75 -3.00
N ALA A 42 2.31 6.77 -3.51
CA ALA A 42 2.84 6.74 -4.87
C ALA A 42 1.73 6.89 -5.92
N ARG A 43 0.68 6.07 -5.82
CA ARG A 43 -0.47 6.12 -6.74
C ARG A 43 -1.24 7.42 -6.64
N TRP A 44 -1.43 7.94 -5.42
CA TRP A 44 -2.13 9.20 -5.19
C TRP A 44 -1.38 10.36 -5.86
N THR A 45 -0.06 10.49 -5.60
CA THR A 45 0.76 11.57 -6.16
C THR A 45 0.92 11.44 -7.67
N ARG A 46 1.13 10.21 -8.19
CA ARG A 46 1.18 9.94 -9.64
C ARG A 46 -0.10 10.35 -10.35
N THR A 47 -1.25 9.95 -9.80
CA THR A 47 -2.54 10.25 -10.40
C THR A 47 -2.79 11.76 -10.39
N LEU A 48 -2.50 12.43 -9.27
CA LEU A 48 -2.70 13.88 -9.17
C LEU A 48 -1.79 14.64 -10.13
N SER A 49 -0.50 14.28 -10.20
CA SER A 49 0.46 14.86 -11.15
C SER A 49 -0.01 14.69 -12.59
N THR A 50 -0.47 13.49 -12.96
CA THR A 50 -0.92 13.20 -14.33
C THR A 50 -2.18 13.99 -14.71
N MET A 51 -3.16 14.05 -13.81
CA MET A 51 -4.41 14.79 -14.05
C MET A 51 -4.14 16.30 -14.15
N PHE A 52 -3.26 16.83 -13.30
CA PHE A 52 -2.88 18.23 -13.34
C PHE A 52 -2.07 18.58 -14.59
N ALA A 53 -1.14 17.70 -15.00
CA ALA A 53 -0.40 17.83 -16.26
C ALA A 53 -1.32 17.78 -17.50
N ALA A 54 -2.42 17.02 -17.42
CA ALA A 54 -3.46 16.99 -18.45
C ALA A 54 -4.37 18.23 -18.46
N GLY A 55 -4.16 19.18 -17.54
CA GLY A 55 -4.93 20.42 -17.42
C GLY A 55 -6.30 20.24 -16.75
N VAL A 56 -6.52 19.12 -16.06
CA VAL A 56 -7.76 18.90 -15.29
C VAL A 56 -7.77 19.83 -14.07
N PRO A 57 -8.86 20.57 -13.81
CA PRO A 57 -8.98 21.42 -12.62
C PRO A 57 -8.68 20.65 -11.33
N LEU A 58 -7.96 21.27 -10.39
CA LEU A 58 -7.50 20.60 -9.16
C LEU A 58 -8.63 19.93 -8.36
N VAL A 59 -9.78 20.62 -8.23
CA VAL A 59 -10.94 20.10 -7.49
C VAL A 59 -11.52 18.86 -8.17
N GLU A 60 -11.56 18.82 -9.50
CA GLU A 60 -12.02 17.66 -10.28
C GLU A 60 -11.00 16.51 -10.25
N ALA A 61 -9.70 16.85 -10.32
CA ALA A 61 -8.63 15.89 -10.21
C ALA A 61 -8.66 15.16 -8.86
N LEU A 62 -8.90 15.88 -7.76
CA LEU A 62 -8.98 15.31 -6.41
C LEU A 62 -10.10 14.27 -6.25
N ASP A 63 -11.25 14.44 -6.93
CA ASP A 63 -12.33 13.44 -6.94
C ASP A 63 -11.86 12.10 -7.51
N SER A 64 -11.15 12.15 -8.64
CA SER A 64 -10.60 10.97 -9.30
C SER A 64 -9.43 10.34 -8.53
N VAL A 65 -8.58 11.18 -7.94
CA VAL A 65 -7.38 10.76 -7.20
C VAL A 65 -7.75 9.98 -5.93
N GLY A 66 -8.83 10.39 -5.25
CA GLY A 66 -9.34 9.67 -4.07
C GLY A 66 -9.65 8.20 -4.37
N GLY A 67 -10.37 7.94 -5.46
CA GLY A 67 -10.66 6.58 -5.94
C GLY A 67 -9.41 5.84 -6.45
N ALA A 68 -8.54 6.54 -7.16
CA ALA A 68 -7.31 5.98 -7.72
C ALA A 68 -6.27 5.59 -6.67
N SER A 69 -6.37 6.07 -5.43
CA SER A 69 -5.54 5.68 -4.29
C SER A 69 -5.82 4.25 -3.78
N GLY A 70 -7.01 3.68 -4.06
CA GLY A 70 -7.40 2.32 -3.70
C GLY A 70 -7.38 2.01 -2.20
N ASN A 71 -7.37 3.04 -1.37
CA ASN A 71 -7.45 2.94 0.07
C ASN A 71 -8.54 3.88 0.58
N SER A 72 -9.47 3.34 1.36
CA SER A 72 -10.63 4.07 1.85
C SER A 72 -10.28 5.21 2.82
N VAL A 73 -9.14 5.13 3.52
CA VAL A 73 -8.64 6.20 4.40
C VAL A 73 -8.16 7.38 3.57
N TYR A 74 -7.41 7.11 2.50
CA TYR A 74 -6.93 8.15 1.57
C TYR A 74 -8.07 8.74 0.76
N ALA A 75 -9.07 7.95 0.33
CA ALA A 75 -10.26 8.46 -0.34
C ALA A 75 -10.99 9.51 0.52
N LYS A 76 -11.31 9.18 1.77
CA LYS A 76 -11.95 10.10 2.73
C LYS A 76 -11.12 11.34 3.05
N ALA A 77 -9.79 11.17 3.15
CA ALA A 77 -8.91 12.31 3.35
C ALA A 77 -8.88 13.22 2.12
N THR A 78 -8.91 12.64 0.92
CA THR A 78 -8.94 13.38 -0.34
C THR A 78 -10.23 14.17 -0.51
N GLU A 79 -11.38 13.62 -0.11
CA GLU A 79 -12.65 14.35 -0.07
C GLU A 79 -12.57 15.59 0.83
N LYS A 80 -11.94 15.46 2.01
CA LYS A 80 -11.72 16.62 2.92
C LYS A 80 -10.78 17.64 2.30
N ILE A 81 -9.68 17.19 1.69
CA ILE A 81 -8.74 18.06 0.99
C ILE A 81 -9.44 18.82 -0.13
N GLN A 82 -10.25 18.13 -0.93
CA GLN A 82 -11.05 18.74 -1.99
C GLN A 82 -11.98 19.82 -1.45
N GLN A 83 -12.67 19.57 -0.32
CA GLN A 83 -13.52 20.56 0.33
C GLN A 83 -12.72 21.79 0.76
N GLU A 84 -11.59 21.61 1.46
CA GLU A 84 -10.74 22.71 1.91
C GLU A 84 -10.20 23.53 0.72
N VAL A 85 -9.72 22.87 -0.33
CA VAL A 85 -9.25 23.51 -1.56
C VAL A 85 -10.37 24.27 -2.27
N SER A 86 -11.58 23.71 -2.33
CA SER A 86 -12.74 24.38 -2.94
C SER A 86 -13.15 25.65 -2.20
N THR A 87 -12.85 25.75 -0.90
CA THR A 87 -13.07 26.95 -0.09
C THR A 87 -11.93 27.99 -0.20
N GLY A 88 -10.90 27.70 -1.00
CA GLY A 88 -9.76 28.59 -1.23
C GLY A 88 -8.55 28.33 -0.33
N THR A 89 -8.52 27.23 0.42
CA THR A 89 -7.31 26.81 1.17
C THR A 89 -6.27 26.29 0.18
N SER A 90 -4.99 26.56 0.45
CA SER A 90 -3.90 26.00 -0.36
C SER A 90 -3.85 24.47 -0.27
N LEU A 91 -3.44 23.82 -1.36
CA LEU A 91 -3.36 22.36 -1.43
C LEU A 91 -2.40 21.82 -0.37
N THR A 92 -1.27 22.49 -0.16
CA THR A 92 -0.27 22.11 0.83
C THR A 92 -0.84 22.10 2.25
N VAL A 93 -1.63 23.13 2.62
CA VAL A 93 -2.24 23.21 3.94
C VAL A 93 -3.30 22.13 4.12
N ALA A 94 -4.14 21.90 3.10
CA ALA A 94 -5.15 20.86 3.13
C ALA A 94 -4.54 19.46 3.29
N MET A 95 -3.47 19.16 2.55
CA MET A 95 -2.73 17.90 2.69
C MET A 95 -2.07 17.75 4.06
N ASN A 96 -1.55 18.84 4.64
CA ASN A 96 -0.97 18.83 5.98
C ASN A 96 -2.03 18.55 7.06
N ASN A 97 -3.24 19.15 6.93
CA ASN A 97 -4.37 18.91 7.84
C ASN A 97 -4.82 17.44 7.85
N ALA A 98 -4.69 16.74 6.72
CA ALA A 98 -5.03 15.33 6.61
C ALA A 98 -4.10 14.40 7.41
N ASN A 99 -2.87 14.82 7.75
CA ASN A 99 -1.89 14.04 8.53
C ASN A 99 -1.62 12.61 7.99
N LEU A 100 -1.75 12.40 6.68
CA LEU A 100 -1.46 11.12 6.02
C LEU A 100 -0.21 11.18 5.14
N PHE A 101 0.13 12.36 4.62
CA PHE A 101 1.20 12.49 3.65
C PHE A 101 2.56 12.64 4.34
N PRO A 102 3.59 11.93 3.85
CA PRO A 102 4.95 12.14 4.30
C PRO A 102 5.45 13.56 4.05
N SER A 103 6.42 14.01 4.86
CA SER A 103 6.99 15.36 4.78
C SER A 103 7.55 15.71 3.40
N MET A 104 8.15 14.75 2.70
CA MET A 104 8.70 14.96 1.36
C MET A 104 7.61 15.30 0.34
N VAL A 105 6.46 14.62 0.37
CA VAL A 105 5.32 14.93 -0.50
C VAL A 105 4.78 16.33 -0.22
N LEU A 106 4.63 16.67 1.07
CA LEU A 106 4.17 18.00 1.48
C LEU A 106 5.12 19.11 1.01
N GLN A 107 6.44 18.88 1.10
CA GLN A 107 7.45 19.82 0.62
C GLN A 107 7.43 19.99 -0.89
N MET A 108 7.32 18.90 -1.65
CA MET A 108 7.23 18.97 -3.11
C MET A 108 5.93 19.67 -3.55
N CYS A 109 4.83 19.43 -2.84
CA CYS A 109 3.59 20.16 -3.06
C CYS A 109 3.76 21.66 -2.79
N ALA A 110 4.39 22.04 -1.67
CA ALA A 110 4.65 23.44 -1.33
C ALA A 110 5.48 24.16 -2.41
N ILE A 111 6.57 23.54 -2.84
CA ILE A 111 7.44 24.08 -3.91
C ILE A 111 6.66 24.17 -5.22
N GLY A 112 5.86 23.16 -5.55
CA GLY A 112 5.03 23.14 -6.76
C GLY A 112 3.97 24.24 -6.76
N GLU A 113 3.33 24.48 -5.61
CA GLU A 113 2.29 25.48 -5.44
C GLU A 113 2.86 26.91 -5.51
N GLU A 114 4.04 27.17 -4.93
CA GLU A 114 4.72 28.46 -5.02
C GLU A 114 5.28 28.75 -6.41
N SER A 115 5.80 27.74 -7.10
CA SER A 115 6.39 27.86 -8.44
C SER A 115 5.38 27.72 -9.59
N GLY A 116 4.13 27.36 -9.29
CA GLY A 116 3.12 27.04 -10.30
C GLY A 116 3.40 25.75 -11.10
N SER A 117 4.28 24.86 -10.60
CA SER A 117 4.70 23.62 -11.25
C SER A 117 4.35 22.36 -10.43
N ILE A 118 3.11 22.31 -9.96
CA ILE A 118 2.58 21.21 -9.11
C ILE A 118 2.69 19.86 -9.82
N ASP A 119 2.37 19.79 -11.11
CA ASP A 119 2.49 18.60 -11.95
C ASP A 119 3.90 18.00 -11.91
N HIS A 120 4.92 18.84 -12.13
CA HIS A 120 6.31 18.40 -12.19
C HIS A 120 6.87 18.05 -10.80
N MET A 121 6.57 18.84 -9.77
CA MET A 121 7.03 18.56 -8.41
C MET A 121 6.37 17.33 -7.79
N LEU A 122 5.05 17.16 -7.96
CA LEU A 122 4.37 15.93 -7.53
C LEU A 122 4.80 14.72 -8.36
N GLY A 123 5.15 14.91 -9.63
CA GLY A 123 5.72 13.86 -10.47
C GLY A 123 7.04 13.31 -9.89
N LYS A 124 7.94 14.18 -9.44
CA LYS A 124 9.18 13.76 -8.75
C LYS A 124 8.91 13.03 -7.43
N ALA A 125 7.92 13.47 -6.66
CA ALA A 125 7.50 12.77 -5.46
C ALA A 125 6.94 11.37 -5.78
N ALA A 126 6.17 11.25 -6.87
CA ALA A 126 5.65 9.97 -7.36
C ALA A 126 6.78 9.03 -7.79
N ASP A 127 7.73 9.49 -8.62
CA ASP A 127 8.88 8.70 -9.07
C ASP A 127 9.68 8.13 -7.88
N PHE A 128 9.90 8.94 -6.85
CA PHE A 128 10.60 8.51 -5.64
C PHE A 128 9.84 7.39 -4.91
N TYR A 129 8.55 7.57 -4.64
CA TYR A 129 7.77 6.57 -3.89
C TYR A 129 7.49 5.32 -4.71
N GLU A 130 7.35 5.41 -6.03
CA GLU A 130 7.29 4.24 -6.91
C GLU A 130 8.59 3.43 -6.83
N SER A 131 9.75 4.09 -6.90
CA SER A 131 11.06 3.42 -6.73
C SER A 131 11.19 2.75 -5.36
N GLU A 132 10.78 3.42 -4.27
CA GLU A 132 10.81 2.82 -2.94
C GLU A 132 9.89 1.58 -2.84
N VAL A 133 8.72 1.62 -3.48
CA VAL A 133 7.78 0.49 -3.52
C VAL A 133 8.39 -0.67 -4.30
N ASP A 134 8.98 -0.40 -5.46
CA ASP A 134 9.64 -1.41 -6.29
C ASP A 134 10.80 -2.07 -5.56
N ASP A 135 11.65 -1.30 -4.88
CA ASP A 135 12.75 -1.81 -4.06
C ASP A 135 12.26 -2.71 -2.91
N MET A 136 11.17 -2.30 -2.24
CA MET A 136 10.57 -3.10 -1.18
C MET A 136 9.96 -4.41 -1.73
N VAL A 137 9.30 -4.37 -2.89
CA VAL A 137 8.74 -5.55 -3.55
C VAL A 137 9.86 -6.50 -3.99
N ALA A 138 10.97 -5.99 -4.52
CA ALA A 138 12.16 -6.77 -4.85
C ALA A 138 12.77 -7.42 -3.60
N GLY A 139 12.87 -6.67 -2.50
CA GLY A 139 13.32 -7.18 -1.21
C GLY A 139 12.47 -8.36 -0.72
N ILE A 140 11.14 -8.23 -0.75
CA ILE A 140 10.22 -9.33 -0.39
C ILE A 140 10.38 -10.52 -1.34
N SER A 141 10.54 -10.26 -2.64
CA SER A 141 10.72 -11.32 -3.64
C SER A 141 12.00 -12.11 -3.41
N SER A 142 13.10 -11.47 -2.99
CA SER A 142 14.34 -12.17 -2.67
C SER A 142 14.23 -13.07 -1.43
N LEU A 143 13.37 -12.73 -0.47
CA LEU A 143 13.10 -13.55 0.72
C LEU A 143 12.27 -14.81 0.41
N MET A 144 11.59 -14.87 -0.74
CA MET A 144 10.80 -16.04 -1.12
C MET A 144 11.67 -17.29 -1.26
N GLU A 145 12.89 -17.18 -1.79
CA GLU A 145 13.79 -18.32 -1.98
C GLU A 145 14.19 -18.98 -0.65
N PRO A 146 14.71 -18.26 0.37
CA PRO A 146 14.96 -18.81 1.69
C PRO A 146 13.73 -19.46 2.34
N ILE A 147 12.55 -18.84 2.21
CA ILE A 147 11.31 -19.38 2.78
C ILE A 147 10.95 -20.72 2.15
N ILE A 148 11.06 -20.83 0.82
CA ILE A 148 10.81 -22.08 0.09
C ILE A 148 11.76 -23.18 0.56
N ILE A 149 13.06 -22.87 0.73
CA ILE A 149 14.06 -23.84 1.21
C ILE A 149 13.73 -24.31 2.63
N VAL A 150 13.35 -23.41 3.53
CA VAL A 150 12.97 -23.78 4.92
C VAL A 150 11.73 -24.68 4.94
N VAL A 151 10.72 -24.37 4.12
CA VAL A 151 9.50 -25.17 4.01
C VAL A 151 9.81 -26.56 3.44
N LEU A 152 10.56 -26.64 2.35
CA LEU A 152 11.00 -27.91 1.75
C LEU A 152 11.85 -28.73 2.73
N GLY A 153 12.82 -28.11 3.39
CA GLY A 153 13.66 -28.76 4.39
C GLY A 153 12.85 -29.32 5.56
N THR A 154 11.84 -28.59 6.02
CA THR A 154 10.93 -29.05 7.09
C THR A 154 10.09 -30.24 6.64
N ILE A 155 9.55 -30.22 5.42
CA ILE A 155 8.76 -31.32 4.86
C ILE A 155 9.64 -32.57 4.69
N ILE A 156 10.80 -32.44 4.05
CA ILE A 156 11.72 -33.56 3.81
C ILE A 156 12.24 -34.12 5.13
N GLY A 157 12.68 -33.25 6.05
CA GLY A 157 13.13 -33.64 7.39
C GLY A 157 12.03 -34.36 8.17
N GLY A 158 10.79 -33.86 8.11
CA GLY A 158 9.62 -34.49 8.72
C GLY A 158 9.34 -35.89 8.17
N ILE A 159 9.48 -36.10 6.85
CA ILE A 159 9.33 -37.41 6.21
C ILE A 159 10.41 -38.38 6.69
N VAL A 160 11.67 -37.96 6.71
CA VAL A 160 12.80 -38.79 7.18
C VAL A 160 12.60 -39.20 8.63
N VAL A 161 12.30 -38.25 9.52
CA VAL A 161 12.04 -38.54 10.93
C VAL A 161 10.88 -39.51 11.08
N SER A 162 9.78 -39.30 10.35
CA SER A 162 8.61 -40.18 10.40
C SER A 162 8.89 -41.61 9.91
N MET A 163 9.76 -41.76 8.91
CA MET A 163 10.14 -43.06 8.35
C MET A 163 11.11 -43.83 9.27
N TYR A 164 12.07 -43.15 9.89
CA TYR A 164 13.12 -43.79 10.68
C TYR A 164 12.77 -43.98 12.17
N LEU A 165 11.94 -43.12 12.77
CA LEU A 165 11.53 -43.25 14.17
C LEU A 165 10.96 -44.64 14.53
N PRO A 166 10.07 -45.24 13.72
CA PRO A 166 9.54 -46.59 14.00
C PRO A 166 10.62 -47.67 14.01
N ILE A 167 11.62 -47.57 13.13
CA ILE A 167 12.74 -48.52 13.04
C ILE A 167 13.56 -48.45 14.33
N PHE A 168 13.88 -47.25 14.83
CA PHE A 168 14.59 -47.07 16.10
C PHE A 168 13.81 -47.62 17.29
N LYS A 169 12.49 -47.46 17.32
CA LYS A 169 11.64 -48.01 18.38
C LYS A 169 11.62 -49.53 18.38
N LEU A 170 11.69 -50.18 17.22
CA LEU A 170 11.75 -51.66 17.13
C LEU A 170 13.11 -52.20 17.59
N GLY A 171 14.20 -51.47 17.35
CA GLY A 171 15.54 -51.87 17.79
C GLY A 171 15.78 -51.75 19.30
N GLN A 172 14.95 -51.01 20.04
CA GLN A 172 15.05 -50.89 21.51
C GLN A 172 14.30 -51.99 22.28
N VAL A 173 13.49 -52.81 21.60
CA VAL A 173 12.63 -53.84 22.23
C VAL A 173 13.28 -55.24 22.17
N VAL A 174 14.53 -55.34 21.72
CA VAL A 174 15.32 -56.59 21.67
C VAL A 174 16.53 -56.48 22.58
#